data_AF-A0A524DSX2-F1
#
_entry.id   AF-A0A524DSX2-F1
#
_cell.length_a   1.000
_cell.length_b   1.000
_cell.length_c   1.000
_cell.angle_alpha   90.00
_cell.angle_beta   90.00
_cell.angle_gamma   90.00
#
_symmetry.space_group_name_H-M   'P 1'
#
loop_
_entity.id
_entity.type
_entity.pdbx_description
1 polymer ?
#
loop_
_entity_poly.entity_id
_entity_poly.type
_entity_poly.pdbx_seq_one_letter_code
_entity_poly.pdbx_strand_id
1 'polypeptide(L)'
;MIENFLIVAIVSLVFGVFFFLADFYEHTHPKLHISLIAGISLAYFFLVLLPEVAIGIPVIPFEIVIFEYLFVVIGFSFVHVSEKLILQKVEANSQKRMRKLLQKEKTLEEVERGIEKILTKELTQKNLDESAVRDIAQTISSLNQQEEEMLEEINRYKIKIQNHISEDLSQLRFFTNFTYHFLIGIILAGLLSIEFISGILFFIFAWSRAIITNRSESHIIFTDLEIYEKTDIDDNILKRYILASATIGGIVFKLILDLIFPLNALDIELFYIIYSFISGVILYTIVREVIPEKEKGKPLYFILGFAGYTIVIFFIELFTGFVNTI
;
A
#
# COMPACT_ATOMS: atom_id res chain seq x y z
N MET A 1 14.38 1.80 37.29
CA MET A 1 13.23 2.42 36.56
C MET A 1 13.70 3.56 35.66
N ILE A 2 14.34 4.60 36.20
CA ILE A 2 14.84 5.75 35.40
C ILE A 2 15.94 5.32 34.40
N GLU A 3 16.90 4.49 34.83
CA GLU A 3 17.98 4.03 33.94
C GLU A 3 17.45 3.19 32.76
N ASN A 4 16.49 2.29 33.01
CA ASN A 4 15.86 1.50 31.95
C ASN A 4 15.07 2.38 30.97
N PHE A 5 14.33 3.36 31.49
CA PHE A 5 13.62 4.34 30.66
C PHE A 5 14.59 5.16 29.79
N LEU A 6 15.72 5.61 30.34
CA LEU A 6 16.73 6.36 29.58
C LEU A 6 17.34 5.51 28.46
N ILE A 7 17.63 4.23 28.73
CA ILE A 7 18.14 3.31 27.70
C ILE A 7 17.11 3.16 26.58
N VAL A 8 15.84 2.89 26.92
CA VAL A 8 14.75 2.75 25.93
C VAL A 8 14.56 4.04 25.13
N ALA A 9 14.59 5.21 25.78
CA ALA A 9 14.46 6.49 25.10
C ALA A 9 15.62 6.74 24.13
N ILE A 10 16.86 6.46 24.52
CA ILE A 10 18.03 6.62 23.67
C ILE A 10 17.95 5.67 22.46
N VAL A 11 17.70 4.38 22.72
CA VAL A 11 17.64 3.36 21.66
C VAL A 11 16.50 3.63 20.68
N SER A 12 15.30 3.95 21.17
CA SER A 12 14.16 4.26 20.32
C SER A 12 14.38 5.52 19.48
N LEU A 13 15.00 6.58 20.03
CA LEU A 13 15.35 7.77 19.26
C LEU A 13 16.40 7.49 18.18
N VAL A 14 17.42 6.67 18.47
CA VAL A 14 18.40 6.22 17.48
C VAL A 14 17.70 5.49 16.34
N PHE A 15 16.79 4.57 16.64
CA PHE A 15 15.98 3.89 15.63
C PHE A 15 15.06 4.85 14.85
N GLY A 16 14.48 5.84 15.53
CA GLY A 16 13.70 6.91 14.88
C GLY A 16 14.54 7.72 13.87
N VAL A 17 15.80 7.99 14.17
CA VAL A 17 16.73 8.62 13.22
C VAL A 17 16.99 7.71 12.01
N PHE A 18 17.15 6.40 12.21
CA PHE A 18 17.28 5.45 11.10
C PHE A 18 16.05 5.43 10.18
N PHE A 19 14.84 5.49 10.74
CA PHE A 19 13.60 5.64 9.95
C PHE A 19 13.55 6.97 9.21
N PHE A 20 13.86 8.07 9.89
CA PHE A 20 13.90 9.39 9.27
C PHE A 20 14.87 9.41 8.08
N LEU A 21 16.07 8.85 8.24
CA LEU A 21 17.06 8.77 7.15
C LEU A 21 16.57 7.86 6.02
N ALA A 22 15.94 6.72 6.33
CA ALA A 22 15.39 5.81 5.33
C ALA A 22 14.32 6.50 4.48
N ASP A 23 13.38 7.20 5.11
CA ASP A 23 12.27 7.89 4.43
C ASP A 23 12.72 9.18 3.73
N PHE A 24 13.69 9.91 4.30
CA PHE A 24 14.13 11.19 3.73
C PHE A 24 15.04 11.02 2.50
N TYR A 25 15.90 10.00 2.47
CA TYR A 25 16.85 9.73 1.38
C TYR A 25 16.39 8.65 0.39
N GLU A 26 15.09 8.42 0.35
CA GLU A 26 14.36 7.42 -0.43
C GLU A 26 14.95 7.12 -1.84
N HIS A 27 15.35 8.17 -2.57
CA HIS A 27 15.78 8.09 -3.96
C HIS A 27 17.19 7.53 -4.17
N THR A 28 17.97 7.35 -3.09
CA THR A 28 19.39 6.94 -3.15
C THR A 28 19.63 5.49 -2.74
N HIS A 29 18.59 4.78 -2.28
CA HIS A 29 18.74 3.43 -1.72
C HIS A 29 18.99 2.33 -2.78
N PRO A 30 19.84 1.33 -2.48
CA PRO A 30 20.10 0.21 -3.38
C PRO A 30 18.82 -0.57 -3.72
N LYS A 31 18.73 -1.07 -4.96
CA LYS A 31 17.54 -1.80 -5.46
C LYS A 31 17.53 -3.23 -4.92
N LEU A 32 16.95 -3.45 -3.73
CA LEU A 32 16.62 -4.80 -3.26
C LEU A 32 15.34 -5.32 -3.93
N HIS A 33 15.27 -6.62 -4.20
CA HIS A 33 14.15 -7.23 -4.89
C HIS A 33 12.95 -7.40 -3.94
N ILE A 34 11.74 -7.03 -4.36
CA ILE A 34 10.53 -7.03 -3.51
C ILE A 34 10.25 -8.41 -2.86
N SER A 35 10.55 -9.50 -3.57
CA SER A 35 10.43 -10.86 -3.05
C SER A 35 11.27 -11.11 -1.79
N LEU A 36 12.44 -10.49 -1.64
CA LEU A 36 13.29 -10.65 -0.46
C LEU A 36 12.58 -10.14 0.80
N ILE A 37 11.96 -8.97 0.71
CA ILE A 37 11.17 -8.36 1.78
C ILE A 37 9.95 -9.19 2.06
N ALA A 38 9.25 -9.67 1.03
CA ALA A 38 8.11 -10.56 1.22
C ALA A 38 8.48 -11.77 2.10
N GLY A 39 9.67 -12.34 1.89
CA GLY A 39 10.21 -13.40 2.74
C GLY A 39 10.47 -12.95 4.18
N ILE A 40 11.20 -11.84 4.37
CA ILE A 40 11.49 -11.26 5.69
C ILE A 40 10.20 -10.94 6.45
N SER A 41 9.26 -10.28 5.79
CA SER A 41 7.96 -9.89 6.34
C SER A 41 7.12 -11.07 6.76
N LEU A 42 7.08 -12.12 5.94
CA LEU A 42 6.33 -13.32 6.28
C LEU A 42 6.97 -14.05 7.48
N ALA A 43 8.31 -14.15 7.50
CA ALA A 43 9.03 -14.74 8.62
C ALA A 43 8.78 -13.95 9.91
N TYR A 44 8.92 -12.62 9.89
CA TYR A 44 8.62 -11.78 11.05
C TYR A 44 7.17 -11.94 11.53
N PHE A 45 6.21 -11.86 10.61
CA PHE A 45 4.80 -11.92 10.95
C PHE A 45 4.44 -13.22 11.67
N PHE A 46 4.86 -14.36 11.13
CA PHE A 46 4.48 -15.67 11.67
C PHE A 46 5.35 -16.14 12.84
N LEU A 47 6.63 -15.78 12.88
CA LEU A 47 7.56 -16.31 13.90
C LEU A 47 7.72 -15.38 15.11
N VAL A 48 7.36 -14.11 14.99
CA VAL A 48 7.57 -13.10 16.05
C VAL A 48 6.24 -12.46 16.42
N LEU A 49 5.62 -11.77 15.45
CA LEU A 49 4.47 -10.92 15.74
C LEU A 49 3.20 -11.69 16.15
N LEU A 50 2.86 -12.80 15.47
CA LEU A 50 1.70 -13.61 15.87
C LEU A 50 1.88 -14.24 17.26
N PRO A 51 3.02 -14.89 17.58
CA PRO A 51 3.30 -15.36 18.95
C PRO A 51 3.23 -14.26 20.01
N GLU A 52 3.78 -13.07 19.74
CA GLU A 52 3.70 -11.94 20.68
C GLU A 52 2.26 -11.48 20.92
N VAL A 53 1.45 -11.41 19.86
CA VAL A 53 0.01 -11.10 19.97
C VAL A 53 -0.71 -12.15 20.81
N ALA A 54 -0.43 -13.43 20.58
CA ALA A 54 -1.03 -14.54 21.32
C ALA A 54 -0.73 -14.49 22.82
N ILE A 55 0.49 -14.08 23.19
CA ILE A 55 0.94 -14.01 24.60
C ILE A 55 0.48 -12.71 25.27
N GLY A 56 0.46 -11.59 24.53
CA GLY A 56 0.26 -10.24 25.08
C GLY A 56 -1.18 -9.79 25.26
N ILE A 57 -2.16 -10.39 24.56
CA ILE A 57 -3.57 -10.01 24.72
C ILE A 57 -4.09 -10.48 26.10
N PRO A 58 -4.73 -9.59 26.89
CA PRO A 58 -5.32 -9.99 28.16
C PRO A 58 -6.40 -11.08 27.98
N VAL A 59 -6.39 -12.03 28.90
CA VAL A 59 -7.29 -13.21 28.95
C VAL A 59 -8.78 -12.82 29.10
N ILE A 60 -9.08 -11.57 29.48
CA ILE A 60 -10.43 -11.06 29.75
C ILE A 60 -10.73 -9.88 28.82
N PRO A 61 -11.93 -9.78 28.21
CA PRO A 61 -13.14 -10.59 28.42
C PRO A 61 -13.24 -11.83 27.50
N PHE A 62 -12.20 -12.15 26.75
CA PHE A 62 -12.24 -13.15 25.69
C PHE A 62 -11.41 -14.39 26.03
N GLU A 63 -11.86 -15.20 27.01
CA GLU A 63 -11.31 -16.55 27.27
C GLU A 63 -11.57 -17.55 26.12
N ILE A 64 -12.09 -17.08 24.98
CA ILE A 64 -12.45 -17.89 23.83
C ILE A 64 -11.31 -17.80 22.82
N VAL A 65 -10.58 -18.91 22.66
CA VAL A 65 -9.46 -19.07 21.71
C VAL A 65 -9.79 -18.56 20.29
N ILE A 66 -11.06 -18.64 19.85
CA ILE A 66 -11.49 -18.16 18.53
C ILE A 66 -11.29 -16.64 18.32
N PHE A 67 -11.21 -15.85 19.40
CA PHE A 67 -11.07 -14.40 19.35
C PHE A 67 -9.65 -13.91 19.63
N GLU A 68 -8.68 -14.80 19.80
CA GLU A 68 -7.27 -14.47 20.05
C GLU A 68 -6.71 -13.52 18.98
N TYR A 69 -7.10 -13.70 17.71
CA TYR A 69 -6.67 -12.85 16.60
C TYR A 69 -7.76 -11.88 16.12
N LEU A 70 -8.81 -11.62 16.92
CA LEU A 70 -9.93 -10.77 16.52
C LEU A 70 -9.46 -9.37 16.10
N PHE A 71 -8.59 -8.74 16.89
CA PHE A 71 -8.08 -7.42 16.55
C PHE A 71 -7.17 -7.41 15.31
N VAL A 72 -6.44 -8.49 15.06
CA VAL A 72 -5.69 -8.69 13.80
C VAL A 72 -6.66 -8.74 12.62
N VAL A 73 -7.75 -9.50 12.73
CA VAL A 73 -8.78 -9.58 11.68
C VAL A 73 -9.48 -8.23 11.46
N ILE A 74 -9.79 -7.51 12.54
CA ILE A 74 -10.40 -6.17 12.47
C ILE A 74 -9.44 -5.21 11.75
N GLY A 75 -8.15 -5.20 12.10
CA GLY A 75 -7.14 -4.37 11.45
C GLY A 75 -7.00 -4.67 9.95
N PHE A 76 -6.92 -5.95 9.60
CA PHE A 76 -6.87 -6.39 8.20
C PHE A 76 -8.12 -5.94 7.42
N SER A 77 -9.31 -6.19 7.99
CA SER A 77 -10.59 -5.88 7.37
C SER A 77 -10.80 -4.38 7.22
N PHE A 78 -10.36 -3.59 8.20
CA PHE A 78 -10.44 -2.14 8.17
C PHE A 78 -9.72 -1.58 6.95
N VAL A 79 -8.45 -1.95 6.73
CA VAL A 79 -7.68 -1.47 5.57
C VAL A 79 -8.30 -1.94 4.25
N HIS A 80 -8.70 -3.20 4.18
CA HIS A 80 -9.34 -3.76 2.99
C HIS A 80 -10.62 -3.00 2.60
N VAL A 81 -11.52 -2.78 3.56
CA VAL A 81 -12.78 -2.07 3.33
C VAL A 81 -12.53 -0.62 3.00
N SER A 82 -11.61 0.06 3.70
CA SER A 82 -11.23 1.43 3.40
C SER A 82 -10.72 1.58 1.97
N GLU A 83 -9.76 0.75 1.51
CA GLU A 83 -9.26 0.75 0.12
C GLU A 83 -10.41 0.61 -0.88
N LYS A 84 -11.32 -0.35 -0.66
CA LYS A 84 -12.46 -0.58 -1.55
C LYS A 84 -13.45 0.56 -1.58
N LEU A 85 -13.77 1.17 -0.43
CA LEU A 85 -14.67 2.31 -0.37
C LEU A 85 -14.12 3.52 -1.12
N ILE A 86 -12.81 3.78 -1.03
CA ILE A 86 -12.16 4.88 -1.75
C ILE A 86 -12.25 4.65 -3.26
N LEU A 87 -11.88 3.46 -3.72
CA LEU A 87 -11.96 3.08 -5.14
C LEU A 87 -13.40 3.17 -5.67
N GLN A 88 -14.40 2.89 -4.84
CA GLN A 88 -15.82 2.99 -5.20
C GLN A 88 -16.38 4.42 -5.15
N LYS A 89 -15.79 5.32 -4.34
CA LYS A 89 -16.28 6.70 -4.14
C LYS A 89 -16.01 7.61 -5.33
N VAL A 90 -15.05 7.26 -6.19
CA VAL A 90 -14.78 7.90 -7.47
C VAL A 90 -16.07 8.03 -8.28
N GLU A 91 -16.36 9.22 -8.83
CA GLU A 91 -17.63 9.58 -9.49
C GLU A 91 -18.19 8.44 -10.38
N ALA A 92 -19.08 7.62 -9.81
CA ALA A 92 -19.70 6.50 -10.52
C ALA A 92 -20.44 6.98 -11.78
N ASN A 93 -20.92 8.22 -11.78
CA ASN A 93 -21.53 8.87 -12.93
C ASN A 93 -20.53 9.14 -14.07
N SER A 94 -19.33 9.61 -13.77
CA SER A 94 -18.27 9.86 -14.75
C SER A 94 -17.74 8.56 -15.35
N GLN A 95 -17.53 7.53 -14.51
CA GLN A 95 -17.18 6.19 -14.98
C GLN A 95 -18.27 5.60 -15.88
N LYS A 96 -19.54 5.67 -15.46
CA LYS A 96 -20.68 5.17 -16.24
C LYS A 96 -20.83 5.90 -17.57
N ARG A 97 -20.63 7.21 -17.60
CA ARG A 97 -20.68 8.01 -18.84
C ARG A 97 -19.53 7.64 -19.77
N MET A 98 -18.32 7.50 -19.26
CA MET A 98 -17.16 7.09 -20.06
C MET A 98 -17.32 5.69 -20.64
N ARG A 99 -17.78 4.71 -19.85
CA ARG A 99 -18.10 3.35 -20.34
C ARG A 99 -19.14 3.37 -21.47
N LYS A 100 -20.14 4.25 -21.38
CA LYS A 100 -21.12 4.43 -22.46
C LYS A 100 -20.49 5.03 -23.73
N LEU A 101 -19.55 5.96 -23.60
CA LEU A 101 -18.84 6.56 -24.74
C LEU A 101 -17.93 5.53 -25.43
N LEU A 102 -17.16 4.75 -24.66
CA LEU A 102 -16.33 3.66 -25.20
C LEU A 102 -17.17 2.61 -25.94
N GLN A 103 -18.36 2.27 -25.42
CA GLN A 103 -19.25 1.36 -26.12
C GLN A 103 -19.79 1.94 -27.44
N LYS A 104 -20.06 3.25 -27.47
CA LYS A 104 -20.47 3.93 -28.70
C LYS A 104 -19.33 4.00 -29.71
N GLU A 105 -18.11 4.30 -29.27
CA GLU A 105 -16.89 4.34 -30.11
C GLU A 105 -16.67 2.99 -30.78
N LYS A 106 -16.69 1.91 -30.00
CA LYS A 106 -16.59 0.55 -30.57
C LYS A 106 -17.68 0.23 -31.59
N THR A 107 -18.91 0.70 -31.34
CA THR A 107 -20.03 0.50 -32.28
C THR A 107 -19.80 1.30 -33.57
N LEU A 108 -19.25 2.51 -33.45
CA LEU A 108 -18.95 3.39 -34.57
C LEU A 108 -17.84 2.78 -35.45
N GLU A 109 -16.78 2.27 -34.84
CA GLU A 109 -15.68 1.59 -35.53
C GLU A 109 -16.17 0.34 -36.30
N GLU A 110 -17.10 -0.42 -35.72
CA GLU A 110 -17.73 -1.57 -36.40
C GLU A 110 -18.56 -1.14 -37.61
N VAL A 111 -19.28 -0.01 -37.51
CA VAL A 111 -20.07 0.56 -38.62
C VAL A 111 -19.15 1.07 -39.73
N GLU A 112 -18.08 1.80 -39.40
CA GLU A 112 -17.10 2.30 -40.37
C GLU A 112 -16.43 1.17 -41.14
N ARG A 113 -15.98 0.11 -40.45
CA ARG A 113 -15.44 -1.11 -41.10
C ARG A 113 -16.47 -1.79 -42.01
N GLY A 114 -17.74 -1.73 -41.65
CA GLY A 114 -18.84 -2.22 -42.49
C GLY A 114 -19.00 -1.41 -43.78
N ILE A 115 -18.98 -0.09 -43.64
CA ILE A 115 -19.09 0.85 -44.77
C ILE A 115 -17.86 0.76 -45.68
N GLU A 116 -16.66 0.65 -45.13
CA GLU A 116 -15.41 0.50 -45.89
C GLU A 116 -15.43 -0.77 -46.77
N LYS A 117 -15.96 -1.87 -46.25
CA LYS A 117 -16.16 -3.11 -47.03
C LYS A 117 -17.15 -2.91 -48.19
N ILE A 118 -18.25 -2.20 -47.96
CA ILE A 118 -19.25 -1.90 -48.99
C ILE A 118 -18.61 -1.00 -50.06
N LEU A 119 -17.91 0.05 -49.66
CA LEU A 119 -17.21 0.97 -50.56
C LEU A 119 -16.19 0.23 -51.43
N THR A 120 -15.37 -0.64 -50.83
CA THR A 120 -14.37 -1.46 -51.53
C THR A 120 -15.02 -2.39 -52.57
N LYS A 121 -16.18 -2.97 -52.23
CA LYS A 121 -16.95 -3.82 -53.15
C LYS A 121 -17.51 -3.01 -54.32
N GLU A 122 -17.98 -1.79 -54.09
CA GLU A 122 -18.59 -0.98 -55.15
C GLU A 122 -17.56 -0.34 -56.08
N LEU A 123 -16.40 0.05 -55.54
CA LEU A 123 -15.24 0.51 -56.32
C LEU A 123 -14.64 -0.57 -57.23
N THR A 124 -14.91 -1.86 -56.97
CA THR A 124 -14.45 -2.97 -57.81
C THR A 124 -15.46 -3.41 -58.87
N GLN A 125 -16.67 -2.84 -58.89
CA GLN A 125 -17.67 -3.12 -59.92
C GLN A 125 -17.44 -2.30 -61.20
N LYS A 126 -17.85 -2.86 -62.34
CA LYS A 126 -17.59 -2.32 -63.69
C LYS A 126 -18.37 -1.04 -64.04
N ASN A 127 -19.47 -0.77 -63.32
CA ASN A 127 -20.31 0.42 -63.46
C ASN A 127 -20.44 1.06 -62.08
N LEU A 128 -19.72 2.14 -61.87
CA LEU A 128 -19.71 2.91 -60.62
C LEU A 128 -20.88 3.89 -60.60
N ASP A 129 -21.74 3.79 -59.58
CA ASP A 129 -22.69 4.85 -59.25
C ASP A 129 -21.94 5.93 -58.46
N GLU A 130 -21.54 6.98 -59.18
CA GLU A 130 -20.76 8.10 -58.62
C GLU A 130 -21.54 8.85 -57.53
N SER A 131 -22.88 8.87 -57.59
CA SER A 131 -23.72 9.46 -56.55
C SER A 131 -23.66 8.62 -55.27
N ALA A 132 -23.81 7.30 -55.40
CA ALA A 132 -23.75 6.40 -54.25
C ALA A 132 -22.37 6.44 -53.56
N VAL A 133 -21.28 6.47 -54.33
CA VAL A 133 -19.92 6.60 -53.78
C VAL A 133 -19.72 7.92 -53.05
N ARG A 134 -20.26 9.02 -53.59
CA ARG A 134 -20.18 10.34 -52.96
C ARG A 134 -20.98 10.38 -51.65
N ASP A 135 -22.16 9.80 -51.61
CA ASP A 135 -22.99 9.72 -50.40
C ASP A 135 -22.34 8.87 -49.31
N ILE A 136 -21.71 7.74 -49.68
CA ILE A 136 -20.93 6.92 -48.76
C ILE A 136 -19.73 7.69 -48.23
N ALA A 137 -18.98 8.38 -49.10
CA ALA A 137 -17.81 9.18 -48.68
C ALA A 137 -18.20 10.30 -47.72
N GLN A 138 -19.32 10.99 -47.95
CA GLN A 138 -19.86 11.99 -47.02
C GLN A 138 -20.26 11.37 -45.69
N THR A 139 -20.87 10.18 -45.71
CA THR A 139 -21.25 9.46 -44.50
C THR A 139 -20.02 9.08 -43.68
N ILE A 140 -18.99 8.49 -44.29
CA ILE A 140 -17.71 8.17 -43.63
C ILE A 140 -17.11 9.42 -43.01
N SER A 141 -17.02 10.52 -43.77
CA SER A 141 -16.46 11.77 -43.24
C SER A 141 -17.22 12.28 -42.01
N SER A 142 -18.54 12.10 -41.96
CA SER A 142 -19.35 12.49 -40.78
C SER A 142 -19.15 11.56 -39.58
N LEU A 143 -18.93 10.26 -39.83
CA LEU A 143 -18.68 9.27 -38.77
C LEU A 143 -17.30 9.50 -38.15
N ASN A 144 -16.27 9.71 -38.97
CA ASN A 144 -14.93 10.04 -38.49
C ASN A 144 -14.93 11.31 -37.60
N GLN A 145 -15.70 12.34 -37.98
CA GLN A 145 -15.82 13.54 -37.15
C GLN A 145 -16.52 13.23 -35.80
N GLN A 146 -17.55 12.40 -35.81
CA GLN A 146 -18.20 11.95 -34.57
C GLN A 146 -17.28 11.11 -33.70
N GLU A 147 -16.43 10.28 -34.31
CA GLU A 147 -15.40 9.49 -33.61
C GLU A 147 -14.41 10.41 -32.91
N GLU A 148 -13.85 11.40 -33.61
CA GLU A 148 -12.93 12.38 -33.04
C GLU A 148 -13.55 13.15 -31.85
N GLU A 149 -14.78 13.65 -32.01
CA GLU A 149 -15.50 14.34 -30.93
C GLU A 149 -15.71 13.44 -29.70
N MET A 150 -16.00 12.15 -29.91
CA MET A 150 -16.16 11.18 -28.85
C MET A 150 -14.82 10.84 -28.17
N LEU A 151 -13.75 10.67 -28.94
CA LEU A 151 -12.40 10.43 -28.41
C LEU A 151 -11.94 11.61 -27.53
N GLU A 152 -12.24 12.85 -27.94
CA GLU A 152 -11.98 14.03 -27.11
C GLU A 152 -12.83 14.04 -25.83
N GLU A 153 -14.10 13.66 -25.89
CA GLU A 153 -14.96 13.56 -24.70
C GLU A 153 -14.48 12.44 -23.75
N ILE A 154 -14.08 11.29 -24.28
CA ILE A 154 -13.47 10.17 -23.54
C ILE A 154 -12.19 10.66 -22.85
N ASN A 155 -11.28 11.30 -23.57
CA ASN A 155 -10.03 11.82 -23.00
C ASN A 155 -10.27 12.86 -21.91
N ARG A 156 -11.24 13.77 -22.10
CA ARG A 156 -11.63 14.74 -21.06
C ARG A 156 -12.14 14.04 -19.80
N TYR A 157 -13.00 13.03 -19.93
CA TYR A 157 -13.47 12.27 -18.77
C TYR A 157 -12.35 11.45 -18.13
N LYS A 158 -11.46 10.85 -18.92
CA LYS A 158 -10.28 10.13 -18.43
C LYS A 158 -9.42 11.04 -17.56
N ILE A 159 -9.09 12.23 -18.03
CA ILE A 159 -8.31 13.23 -17.27
C ILE A 159 -9.07 13.69 -16.03
N LYS A 160 -10.36 14.00 -16.13
CA LYS A 160 -11.17 14.44 -14.97
C LYS A 160 -11.19 13.37 -13.87
N ILE A 161 -11.47 12.12 -14.24
CA ILE A 161 -11.50 10.99 -13.31
C ILE A 161 -10.11 10.78 -12.74
N GLN A 162 -9.07 10.76 -13.58
CA GLN A 162 -7.69 10.56 -13.16
C GLN A 162 -7.22 11.63 -12.16
N ASN A 163 -7.47 12.92 -12.43
CA ASN A 163 -7.06 14.01 -11.54
C ASN A 163 -7.77 13.92 -10.18
N HIS A 164 -9.09 13.68 -10.17
CA HIS A 164 -9.84 13.59 -8.93
C HIS A 164 -9.42 12.38 -8.09
N ILE A 165 -9.24 11.22 -8.74
CA ILE A 165 -8.72 10.05 -8.06
C ILE A 165 -7.31 10.31 -7.53
N SER A 166 -6.44 10.89 -8.34
CA SER A 166 -5.04 11.14 -7.97
C SER A 166 -4.95 12.08 -6.76
N GLU A 167 -5.79 13.11 -6.69
CA GLU A 167 -5.84 14.03 -5.57
C GLU A 167 -6.33 13.34 -4.28
N ASP A 168 -7.47 12.64 -4.36
CA ASP A 168 -8.04 11.92 -3.21
C ASP A 168 -7.11 10.79 -2.72
N LEU A 169 -6.53 10.02 -3.64
CA LEU A 169 -5.55 8.97 -3.32
C LEU A 169 -4.28 9.57 -2.74
N SER A 170 -3.78 10.70 -3.25
CA SER A 170 -2.57 11.35 -2.74
C SER A 170 -2.76 11.82 -1.30
N GLN A 171 -3.89 12.48 -0.99
CA GLN A 171 -4.20 12.91 0.38
C GLN A 171 -4.35 11.71 1.32
N LEU A 172 -5.07 10.68 0.87
CA LEU A 172 -5.30 9.50 1.67
C LEU A 172 -4.02 8.70 1.89
N ARG A 173 -3.19 8.54 0.87
CA ARG A 173 -1.89 7.87 0.97
C ARG A 173 -0.96 8.63 1.91
N PHE A 174 -0.94 9.97 1.83
CA PHE A 174 -0.20 10.78 2.81
C PHE A 174 -0.70 10.50 4.24
N PHE A 175 -2.01 10.55 4.47
CA PHE A 175 -2.59 10.29 5.79
C PHE A 175 -2.30 8.88 6.27
N THR A 176 -2.58 7.86 5.46
CA THR A 176 -2.34 6.45 5.78
C THR A 176 -0.88 6.16 6.04
N ASN A 177 0.04 6.67 5.22
CA ASN A 177 1.47 6.51 5.44
C ASN A 177 1.90 7.21 6.72
N PHE A 178 1.47 8.47 6.95
CA PHE A 178 1.77 9.19 8.18
C PHE A 178 1.30 8.42 9.41
N THR A 179 0.04 8.01 9.42
CA THR A 179 -0.57 7.22 10.50
C THR A 179 0.17 5.90 10.70
N TYR A 180 0.53 5.20 9.63
CA TYR A 180 1.32 3.97 9.70
C TYR A 180 2.70 4.18 10.34
N HIS A 181 3.49 5.14 9.86
CA HIS A 181 4.81 5.45 10.39
C HIS A 181 4.76 5.95 11.83
N PHE A 182 3.75 6.75 12.17
CA PHE A 182 3.50 7.20 13.54
C PHE A 182 3.20 6.03 14.48
N LEU A 183 2.35 5.09 14.05
CA LEU A 183 2.03 3.89 14.82
C LEU A 183 3.22 2.93 14.96
N ILE A 184 4.06 2.78 13.92
CA ILE A 184 5.35 2.08 14.06
C ILE A 184 6.16 2.70 15.19
N GLY A 185 6.24 4.03 15.27
CA GLY A 185 6.98 4.72 16.33
C GLY A 185 6.46 4.40 17.73
N ILE A 186 5.13 4.41 17.90
CA ILE A 186 4.48 4.06 19.17
C ILE A 186 4.76 2.60 19.55
N ILE A 187 4.58 1.67 18.59
CA ILE A 187 4.79 0.24 18.81
C ILE A 187 6.24 -0.04 19.13
N LEU A 188 7.17 0.55 18.39
CA LEU A 188 8.60 0.34 18.59
C LEU A 188 9.04 0.77 19.99
N ALA A 189 8.67 1.98 20.40
CA ALA A 189 8.98 2.46 21.74
C ALA A 189 8.30 1.61 22.81
N GLY A 190 7.04 1.19 22.60
CA GLY A 190 6.32 0.34 23.53
C GLY A 190 6.90 -1.07 23.67
N LEU A 191 7.26 -1.73 22.56
CA LEU A 191 7.93 -3.03 22.58
C LEU A 191 9.29 -2.91 23.27
N LEU A 192 10.09 -1.88 22.96
CA LEU A 192 11.37 -1.67 23.65
C LEU A 192 11.20 -1.47 25.16
N SER A 193 10.10 -0.86 25.61
CA SER A 193 9.76 -0.70 27.02
C SER A 193 9.29 -2.00 27.69
N ILE A 194 8.56 -2.86 26.99
CA ILE A 194 7.94 -4.09 27.53
C ILE A 194 8.88 -5.29 27.37
N GLU A 195 9.30 -5.59 26.13
CA GLU A 195 10.20 -6.68 25.75
C GLU A 195 11.24 -6.17 24.76
N PHE A 196 12.42 -5.81 25.29
CA PHE A 196 13.48 -5.13 24.54
C PHE A 196 13.87 -5.86 23.23
N ILE A 197 13.91 -7.19 23.24
CA ILE A 197 14.27 -8.01 22.07
C ILE A 197 13.20 -7.95 20.99
N SER A 198 11.93 -8.09 21.38
CA SER A 198 10.76 -7.93 20.52
C SER A 198 10.79 -6.57 19.81
N GLY A 199 11.17 -5.52 20.53
CA GLY A 199 11.40 -4.18 19.98
C GLY A 199 12.54 -4.12 18.94
N ILE A 200 13.66 -4.80 19.18
CA ILE A 200 14.78 -4.88 18.21
C ILE A 200 14.35 -5.65 16.96
N LEU A 201 13.68 -6.80 17.11
CA LEU A 201 13.19 -7.60 15.99
C LEU A 201 12.19 -6.81 15.16
N PHE A 202 11.24 -6.12 15.81
CA PHE A 202 10.31 -5.22 15.13
C PHE A 202 11.03 -4.10 14.38
N PHE A 203 12.06 -3.48 14.97
CA PHE A 203 12.87 -2.47 14.29
C PHE A 203 13.50 -3.02 13.01
N ILE A 204 14.17 -4.17 13.06
CA ILE A 204 14.85 -4.75 11.89
C ILE A 204 13.83 -5.00 10.77
N PHE A 205 12.67 -5.60 11.10
CA PHE A 205 11.58 -5.81 10.15
C PHE A 205 11.06 -4.49 9.56
N ALA A 206 10.63 -3.56 10.42
CA ALA A 206 9.97 -2.34 9.99
C ALA A 206 10.92 -1.41 9.22
N TRP A 207 12.19 -1.36 9.60
CA TRP A 207 13.22 -0.61 8.87
C TRP A 207 13.55 -1.23 7.51
N SER A 208 13.67 -2.57 7.46
CA SER A 208 13.82 -3.28 6.18
C SER A 208 12.65 -2.98 5.24
N ARG A 209 11.43 -2.94 5.79
CA ARG A 209 10.24 -2.55 5.03
C ARG A 209 10.32 -1.08 4.56
N ALA A 210 10.69 -0.14 5.41
CA ALA A 210 10.76 1.29 5.08
C ALA A 210 11.74 1.59 3.94
N ILE A 211 12.91 0.93 3.92
CA ILE A 211 13.90 1.10 2.83
C ILE A 211 13.34 0.70 1.46
N ILE A 212 12.34 -0.18 1.41
CA ILE A 212 11.96 -0.88 0.17
C ILE A 212 10.53 -0.59 -0.30
N THR A 213 9.60 -0.30 0.63
CA THR A 213 8.17 -0.06 0.32
C THR A 213 7.93 1.24 -0.43
N ASN A 214 8.93 2.09 -0.51
CA ASN A 214 8.93 3.38 -1.16
C ASN A 214 9.03 3.31 -2.71
N ARG A 215 8.64 2.17 -3.30
CA ARG A 215 8.61 1.95 -4.75
C ARG A 215 7.27 1.41 -5.21
N SER A 216 6.21 2.11 -4.83
CA SER A 216 4.90 1.97 -5.48
C SER A 216 5.07 2.31 -6.97
N GLU A 217 5.32 1.30 -7.79
CA GLU A 217 5.08 1.35 -9.22
C GLU A 217 3.64 1.86 -9.40
N SER A 218 3.43 2.79 -10.34
CA SER A 218 2.11 3.37 -10.66
C SER A 218 1.01 2.31 -10.58
N HIS A 219 0.13 2.40 -9.58
CA HIS A 219 -0.91 1.39 -9.44
C HIS A 219 -1.94 1.61 -10.55
N ILE A 220 -2.30 0.53 -11.24
CA ILE A 220 -3.37 0.58 -12.23
C ILE A 220 -4.68 0.67 -11.45
N ILE A 221 -5.36 1.82 -11.53
CA ILE A 221 -6.57 2.08 -10.72
C ILE A 221 -7.78 1.43 -11.39
N PHE A 222 -7.95 1.64 -12.69
CA PHE A 222 -9.02 1.05 -13.49
C PHE A 222 -8.46 0.50 -14.80
N THR A 223 -8.19 -0.80 -14.83
CA THR A 223 -7.66 -1.51 -16.01
C THR A 223 -8.59 -1.42 -17.21
N ASP A 224 -9.91 -1.42 -16.99
CA ASP A 224 -10.94 -1.35 -18.04
C ASP A 224 -11.09 0.06 -18.66
N LEU A 225 -10.55 1.07 -17.98
CA LEU A 225 -10.65 2.48 -18.36
C LEU A 225 -9.29 3.09 -18.72
N GLU A 226 -8.22 2.28 -18.65
CA GLU A 226 -6.82 2.71 -18.81
C GLU A 226 -6.46 3.91 -17.93
N ILE A 227 -7.00 3.98 -16.71
CA ILE A 227 -6.71 5.05 -15.77
C ILE A 227 -5.57 4.60 -14.86
N TYR A 228 -4.46 5.33 -14.97
CA TYR A 228 -3.25 5.11 -14.18
C TYR A 228 -3.15 6.16 -13.09
N GLU A 229 -2.69 5.75 -11.91
CA GLU A 229 -2.28 6.70 -10.89
C GLU A 229 -1.10 7.51 -11.42
N LYS A 230 -1.26 8.83 -11.52
CA LYS A 230 -0.11 9.72 -11.67
C LYS A 230 0.54 9.81 -10.30
N THR A 231 1.69 9.18 -10.16
CA THR A 231 2.61 9.49 -9.07
C THR A 231 3.22 10.84 -9.39
N ASP A 232 2.48 11.92 -9.12
CA ASP A 232 3.09 13.26 -8.98
C ASP A 232 3.95 13.20 -7.71
N ILE A 233 5.15 12.63 -7.89
CA ILE A 233 6.29 12.84 -7.00
C ILE A 233 6.74 14.26 -7.32
N ASP A 234 5.98 15.26 -6.89
CA ASP A 234 6.45 16.63 -6.94
C ASP A 234 5.98 17.47 -5.74
N ASP A 235 7.00 17.91 -5.00
CA ASP A 235 7.25 19.28 -4.57
C ASP A 235 6.67 19.88 -3.29
N ASN A 236 6.03 19.11 -2.41
CA ASN A 236 5.85 19.61 -1.04
C ASN A 236 6.91 19.05 -0.07
N ILE A 237 8.08 19.70 -0.07
CA ILE A 237 9.20 19.43 0.86
C ILE A 237 8.70 19.30 2.30
N LEU A 238 7.72 20.12 2.70
CA LEU A 238 7.13 20.08 4.03
C LEU A 238 6.37 18.77 4.29
N LYS A 239 5.59 18.25 3.33
CA LYS A 239 4.95 16.93 3.46
C LYS A 239 6.00 15.82 3.64
N ARG A 240 7.12 15.89 2.92
CA ARG A 240 8.22 14.92 3.05
C ARG A 240 8.84 14.95 4.46
N TYR A 241 9.10 16.14 5.00
CA TYR A 241 9.59 16.26 6.39
C TYR A 241 8.58 15.75 7.41
N ILE A 242 7.30 16.12 7.26
CA ILE A 242 6.25 15.63 8.16
C ILE A 242 6.20 14.09 8.14
N LEU A 243 6.20 13.50 6.95
CA LEU A 243 6.13 12.06 6.79
C LEU A 243 7.36 11.36 7.39
N ALA A 244 8.57 11.80 7.05
CA ALA A 244 9.81 11.22 7.58
C ALA A 244 9.92 11.39 9.11
N SER A 245 9.32 12.45 9.67
CA SER A 245 9.29 12.68 11.12
C SER A 245 8.21 11.89 11.86
N ALA A 246 7.28 11.25 11.16
CA ALA A 246 6.11 10.61 11.77
C ALA A 246 6.52 9.53 12.78
N THR A 247 7.49 8.69 12.47
CA THR A 247 8.00 7.65 13.39
C THR A 247 8.63 8.25 14.64
N ILE A 248 9.44 9.31 14.50
CA ILE A 248 10.01 10.03 15.65
C ILE A 248 8.88 10.64 16.50
N GLY A 249 7.87 11.24 15.85
CA GLY A 249 6.68 11.76 16.54
C GLY A 249 5.95 10.70 17.36
N GLY A 250 5.79 9.49 16.80
CA GLY A 250 5.20 8.35 17.51
C GLY A 250 6.03 7.87 18.70
N ILE A 251 7.36 7.79 18.55
CA ILE A 251 8.29 7.46 19.63
C ILE A 251 8.17 8.47 20.77
N VAL A 252 8.26 9.77 20.46
CA VAL A 252 8.16 10.85 21.45
C VAL A 252 6.80 10.81 22.15
N PHE A 253 5.72 10.61 21.40
CA PHE A 253 4.38 10.48 21.96
C PHE A 253 4.30 9.34 22.97
N LYS A 254 4.82 8.15 22.63
CA LYS A 254 4.83 7.00 23.54
C LYS A 254 5.71 7.25 24.78
N LEU A 255 6.90 7.82 24.62
CA LEU A 255 7.78 8.16 25.76
C LEU A 255 7.14 9.17 26.71
N ILE A 256 6.39 10.15 26.17
CA ILE A 256 5.61 11.11 26.99
C ILE A 256 4.49 10.38 27.74
N LEU A 257 3.77 9.47 27.08
CA LEU A 257 2.75 8.66 27.76
C LEU A 257 3.34 7.83 28.90
N ASP A 258 4.49 7.20 28.70
CA ASP A 258 5.18 6.42 29.74
C ASP A 258 5.62 7.28 30.93
N LEU A 259 5.88 8.58 30.71
CA LEU A 259 6.23 9.52 31.77
C LEU A 259 5.00 10.01 32.55
N ILE A 260 3.87 10.25 31.88
CA ILE A 260 2.63 10.75 32.50
C ILE A 260 1.86 9.62 33.18
N PHE A 261 1.82 8.44 32.55
CA PHE A 261 1.11 7.25 33.00
C PHE A 261 2.10 6.08 33.13
N PRO A 262 2.96 6.09 34.16
CA PRO A 262 3.94 5.01 34.34
C PRO A 262 3.23 3.69 34.69
N LEU A 263 3.17 2.79 33.71
CA LEU A 263 2.90 1.34 33.85
C LEU A 263 1.63 1.00 34.66
N ASN A 264 0.45 1.47 34.25
CA ASN A 264 -0.79 0.85 34.71
C ASN A 264 -1.06 -0.43 33.90
N ALA A 265 -1.65 -1.46 34.52
CA ALA A 265 -2.02 -2.69 33.81
C ALA A 265 -2.92 -2.42 32.59
N LEU A 266 -3.77 -1.40 32.67
CA LEU A 266 -4.61 -0.92 31.59
C LEU A 266 -3.81 -0.41 30.37
N ASP A 267 -2.60 0.13 30.59
CA ASP A 267 -1.74 0.68 29.53
C ASP A 267 -1.12 -0.44 28.68
N ILE A 268 -0.81 -1.59 29.30
CA ILE A 268 -0.25 -2.77 28.62
C ILE A 268 -1.35 -3.46 27.78
N GLU A 269 -2.55 -3.62 28.33
CA GLU A 269 -3.69 -4.19 27.62
C GLU A 269 -4.05 -3.37 26.38
N LEU A 270 -4.18 -2.05 26.55
CA LEU A 270 -4.47 -1.15 25.45
C LEU A 270 -3.35 -1.17 24.39
N PHE A 271 -2.09 -1.26 24.83
CA PHE A 271 -0.95 -1.42 23.92
C PHE A 271 -1.09 -2.67 23.07
N TYR A 272 -1.37 -3.84 23.66
CA TYR A 272 -1.50 -5.09 22.91
C TYR A 272 -2.74 -5.13 22.01
N ILE A 273 -3.85 -4.47 22.37
CA ILE A 273 -5.00 -4.27 21.48
C ILE A 273 -4.59 -3.47 20.24
N ILE A 274 -3.90 -2.35 20.43
CA ILE A 274 -3.40 -1.51 19.32
C ILE A 274 -2.37 -2.30 18.51
N TYR A 275 -1.43 -2.98 19.15
CA TYR A 275 -0.42 -3.80 18.50
C TYR A 275 -1.06 -4.89 17.63
N SER A 276 -2.09 -5.57 18.13
CA SER A 276 -2.84 -6.60 17.39
C SER A 276 -3.60 -6.01 16.22
N PHE A 277 -4.23 -4.84 16.39
CA PHE A 277 -4.87 -4.14 15.28
C PHE A 277 -3.86 -3.77 14.19
N ILE A 278 -2.71 -3.19 14.55
CA ILE A 278 -1.66 -2.82 13.59
C ILE A 278 -0.98 -4.03 12.96
N SER A 279 -0.88 -5.14 13.67
CA SER A 279 -0.48 -6.43 13.13
C SER A 279 -1.37 -6.86 11.96
N GLY A 280 -2.68 -6.66 12.09
CA GLY A 280 -3.64 -6.87 11.01
C GLY A 280 -3.42 -5.96 9.80
N VAL A 281 -3.15 -4.68 10.05
CA VAL A 281 -2.79 -3.69 9.03
C VAL A 281 -1.52 -4.11 8.29
N ILE A 282 -0.47 -4.53 9.03
CA ILE A 282 0.79 -5.03 8.47
C ILE A 282 0.54 -6.26 7.60
N LEU A 283 -0.26 -7.23 8.08
CA LEU A 283 -0.58 -8.43 7.31
C LEU A 283 -1.27 -8.10 5.98
N TYR A 284 -2.29 -7.22 6.02
CA TYR A 284 -2.96 -6.77 4.80
C TYR A 284 -1.95 -6.22 3.81
N THR A 285 -1.06 -5.36 4.32
CA THR A 285 -0.08 -4.70 3.47
C THR A 285 0.98 -5.67 2.93
N ILE A 286 1.39 -6.68 3.71
CA ILE A 286 2.26 -7.75 3.23
C ILE A 286 1.61 -8.48 2.06
N VAL A 287 0.37 -8.90 2.22
CA VAL A 287 -0.37 -9.65 1.19
C VAL A 287 -0.61 -8.81 -0.06
N ARG A 288 -0.93 -7.52 0.12
CA ARG A 288 -1.36 -6.64 -0.97
C ARG A 288 -0.19 -5.99 -1.73
N GLU A 289 0.83 -5.53 -1.02
CA GLU A 289 1.89 -4.69 -1.59
C GLU A 289 3.25 -5.37 -1.63
N VAL A 290 3.54 -6.25 -0.66
CA VAL A 290 4.89 -6.82 -0.52
C VAL A 290 5.02 -8.14 -1.29
N ILE A 291 4.00 -8.99 -1.26
CA ILE A 291 4.01 -10.24 -2.03
C ILE A 291 3.82 -9.90 -3.52
N PRO A 292 4.83 -10.16 -4.38
CA PRO A 292 4.75 -9.80 -5.78
C PRO A 292 3.66 -10.58 -6.51
N GLU A 293 2.85 -9.87 -7.29
CA GLU A 293 1.79 -10.48 -8.07
C GLU A 293 2.34 -11.27 -9.28
N LYS A 294 1.78 -12.47 -9.48
CA LYS A 294 1.97 -13.31 -10.68
C LYS A 294 3.46 -13.55 -11.00
N GLU A 295 3.86 -13.28 -12.24
CA GLU A 295 5.19 -13.59 -12.80
C GLU A 295 6.28 -12.60 -12.35
N LYS A 296 5.95 -11.52 -11.64
CA LYS A 296 6.94 -10.56 -11.12
C LYS A 296 7.73 -11.12 -9.93
N GLY A 297 7.27 -12.20 -9.31
CA GLY A 297 7.93 -12.82 -8.16
C GLY A 297 9.19 -13.60 -8.51
N LYS A 298 10.25 -13.46 -7.70
CA LYS A 298 11.44 -14.32 -7.77
C LYS A 298 11.50 -15.22 -6.53
N PRO A 299 11.14 -16.51 -6.66
CA PRO A 299 11.05 -17.43 -5.51
C PRO A 299 12.34 -17.56 -4.70
N LEU A 300 13.51 -17.55 -5.36
CA LEU A 300 14.79 -17.67 -4.67
C LEU A 300 15.05 -16.50 -3.72
N TYR A 301 14.76 -15.26 -4.13
CA TYR A 301 14.90 -14.10 -3.24
C TYR A 301 13.92 -14.18 -2.07
N PHE A 302 12.71 -14.67 -2.30
CA PHE A 302 11.74 -14.90 -1.23
C PHE A 302 12.26 -15.89 -0.18
N ILE A 303 12.75 -17.06 -0.61
CA ILE A 303 13.29 -18.08 0.28
C ILE A 303 14.50 -17.54 1.06
N LEU A 304 15.40 -16.82 0.38
CA LEU A 304 16.56 -16.20 1.03
C LEU A 304 16.15 -15.20 2.11
N GLY A 305 15.13 -14.38 1.86
CA GLY A 305 14.62 -13.42 2.82
C GLY A 305 13.98 -14.10 4.03
N PHE A 306 13.13 -15.10 3.78
CA PHE A 306 12.48 -15.86 4.82
C PHE A 306 13.49 -16.60 5.69
N ALA A 307 14.33 -17.45 5.09
CA ALA A 307 15.30 -18.25 5.82
C ALA A 307 16.36 -17.37 6.50
N GLY A 308 16.84 -16.32 5.82
CA GLY A 308 17.78 -15.37 6.39
C GLY A 308 17.24 -14.69 7.64
N TYR A 309 15.98 -14.25 7.62
CA TYR A 309 15.36 -13.64 8.79
C TYR A 309 15.08 -14.65 9.90
N THR A 310 14.66 -15.87 9.58
CA THR A 310 14.52 -16.96 10.56
C THR A 310 15.84 -17.24 11.28
N ILE A 311 16.96 -17.24 10.55
CA ILE A 311 18.30 -17.41 11.15
C ILE A 311 18.63 -16.27 12.11
N VAL A 312 18.31 -15.02 11.73
CA VAL A 312 18.49 -13.85 12.62
C VAL A 312 17.70 -14.02 13.92
N ILE A 313 16.42 -14.40 13.83
CA ILE A 313 15.58 -14.68 15.01
C ILE A 313 16.22 -15.76 15.89
N PHE A 314 16.62 -16.89 15.27
CA PHE A 314 17.24 -18.01 16.00
C PHE A 314 18.51 -17.60 16.75
N PHE A 315 19.39 -16.81 16.12
CA PHE A 315 20.62 -16.33 16.78
C PHE A 315 20.33 -15.38 17.93
N ILE A 316 19.35 -14.48 17.77
CA ILE A 316 18.96 -13.54 18.83
C ILE A 316 18.36 -14.29 20.03
N GLU A 317 17.48 -15.26 19.78
CA GLU A 317 16.91 -16.10 20.84
C GLU A 317 17.97 -16.93 21.56
N LEU A 318 18.88 -17.57 20.82
CA LEU A 318 19.96 -18.36 21.41
C LEU A 318 20.91 -17.50 22.25
N PHE A 319 21.26 -16.30 21.76
CA PHE A 319 22.09 -15.36 22.51
C PHE A 319 21.40 -14.90 23.79
N THR A 320 20.11 -14.56 23.71
CA THR A 320 19.31 -14.16 24.87
C THR A 320 19.23 -15.28 25.90
N GLY A 321 18.94 -16.51 25.47
CA GLY A 321 18.88 -17.67 26.34
C GLY A 321 20.21 -17.93 27.05
N PHE A 322 21.33 -17.75 26.34
CA PHE A 322 22.66 -17.87 26.92
C PHE A 322 22.94 -16.79 27.98
N VAL A 323 22.65 -15.52 27.68
CA VAL A 323 22.82 -14.40 28.62
C VAL A 323 21.98 -14.58 29.87
N ASN A 324 20.73 -15.06 29.74
CA ASN A 324 19.85 -15.30 30.88
C ASN A 324 20.26 -16.51 31.75
N THR A 325 21.14 -17.38 31.23
CA THR A 325 21.62 -18.58 31.95
C THR A 325 22.90 -18.31 32.75
N ILE A 326 23.63 -17.23 32.44
CA ILE A 326 24.88 -16.81 33.12
C ILE A 326 24.56 -15.87 34.29
#